data_AF-A0A564USA0-F1
#
_entry.id   AF-A0A564USA0-F1
#
_cell.length_a   1.000
_cell.length_b   1.000
_cell.length_c   1.000
_cell.angle_alpha   90.00
_cell.angle_beta   90.00
_cell.angle_gamma   90.00
#
_symmetry.space_group_name_H-M   'P 1'
#
loop_
_entity.id
_entity.type
_entity.pdbx_description
1 polymer ?
#
loop_
_entity_poly.entity_id
_entity_poly.type
_entity_poly.pdbx_seq_one_letter_code
_entity_poly.pdbx_strand_id
1 'polypeptide(L)'
;MREVQGYPLPLGVQISKDRVNFSIAVPADKDCQLLLYRTGRKKPCRQFDMKPMIGEVRCIALEDIEPGDYEYNYLINKEVVTDPYVKAIVGKERWGVKKELSEHEIRGRLQMSDYDWEGDHTLQIPYHQVIAYSLHIRGFTRHPSSKVKAKGTFQGVIEKLEYLKDLGINQIHCMPVYEFEECQIYRNYWGYGAGSYFAPKSAYSADGDGARGLKDMVKACHRSGIEVVLEMPFCTAADKIMMLECLRYYVMEYHIDGFILNPFVISTESVHADPFLKNTKIMEHELGFQTVMRRFLKGDEGMIHDVIYWLKHHSKEQGIFNYITDQNGFTLNDLVSYDAKHNEENGEHNQDGPDYNYSWNCGAEGPSRKKAVMELRNHQIFNAFFLLFLAQGTPCMLAGDEFGNSQKGNNNVYCQDNPIGWTDWRGLEKKKELHDFVKELIAFRKSHPILTPERELQGIDLSCCGVPDVSYHGEEAWQIPGEVSSRQLGVYYSGAQTKSEDCYVAYNMHWLEHVFALPALPKGYGWYVKATTERGMLDVPVLLKDQRKLELKERSVTVLTAERIVEVETKKNESITTLTDDQSS
;
A
#
# COMPACT_ATOMS: atom_id res chain seq x y z
N MET A 1 -42.85 21.14 1.03
CA MET A 1 -42.46 20.01 1.90
C MET A 1 -43.69 19.36 2.49
N ARG A 2 -44.05 18.20 1.95
CA ARG A 2 -45.16 17.35 2.37
C ARG A 2 -44.63 16.01 2.86
N GLU A 3 -45.08 15.58 4.04
CA GLU A 3 -44.82 14.23 4.55
C GLU A 3 -45.69 13.22 3.81
N VAL A 4 -45.06 12.14 3.34
CA VAL A 4 -45.71 11.00 2.70
C VAL A 4 -45.11 9.70 3.21
N GLN A 5 -45.79 8.59 2.95
CA GLN A 5 -45.32 7.26 3.28
C GLN A 5 -43.99 6.94 2.57
N GLY A 6 -42.97 6.59 3.36
CA GLY A 6 -41.66 6.17 2.86
C GLY A 6 -41.57 4.69 2.49
N TYR A 7 -40.39 4.30 2.04
CA TYR A 7 -39.99 2.91 1.77
C TYR A 7 -38.96 2.45 2.79
N PRO A 8 -39.11 1.23 3.35
CA PRO A 8 -38.22 0.73 4.40
C PRO A 8 -36.83 0.37 3.89
N LEU A 9 -36.70 0.08 2.59
CA LEU A 9 -35.42 -0.20 1.95
C LEU A 9 -35.23 0.67 0.70
N PRO A 10 -33.97 0.96 0.33
CA PRO A 10 -32.75 0.71 1.11
C PRO A 10 -32.69 1.57 2.39
N LEU A 11 -31.86 1.18 3.36
CA LEU A 11 -31.57 1.99 4.55
C LEU A 11 -30.79 3.26 4.17
N GLY A 12 -30.86 4.25 5.05
CA GLY A 12 -30.31 5.59 4.84
C GLY A 12 -31.23 6.50 4.03
N VAL A 13 -30.62 7.46 3.34
CA VAL A 13 -31.35 8.46 2.55
C VAL A 13 -31.25 8.17 1.06
N GLN A 14 -32.41 8.16 0.40
CA GLN A 14 -32.54 8.07 -1.05
C GLN A 14 -33.19 9.32 -1.61
N ILE A 15 -32.49 9.97 -2.54
CA ILE A 15 -32.94 11.19 -3.19
C ILE A 15 -33.35 10.86 -4.61
N SER A 16 -34.57 11.25 -4.98
CA SER A 16 -35.13 11.17 -6.33
C SER A 16 -35.67 12.54 -6.73
N LYS A 17 -35.99 12.74 -8.02
CA LYS A 17 -36.42 14.05 -8.54
C LYS A 17 -37.56 14.70 -7.76
N ASP A 18 -38.51 13.89 -7.28
CA ASP A 18 -39.74 14.40 -6.66
C ASP A 18 -39.79 14.13 -5.14
N ARG A 19 -38.81 13.40 -4.59
CA ARG A 19 -38.91 12.84 -3.24
C ARG A 19 -37.57 12.52 -2.57
N VAL A 20 -37.50 12.72 -1.27
CA VAL A 20 -36.41 12.27 -0.40
C VAL A 20 -36.96 11.26 0.59
N ASN A 21 -36.49 10.01 0.54
CA ASN A 21 -36.87 8.93 1.44
C ASN A 21 -35.81 8.74 2.52
N PHE A 22 -36.22 8.70 3.78
CA PHE A 22 -35.37 8.44 4.93
C PHE A 22 -35.78 7.10 5.53
N SER A 23 -34.85 6.17 5.69
CA SER A 23 -35.07 4.89 6.34
C SER A 23 -33.97 4.57 7.34
N ILE A 24 -34.34 4.14 8.54
CA ILE A 24 -33.39 3.83 9.61
C ILE A 24 -33.90 2.68 10.49
N ALA A 25 -32.97 1.82 10.93
CA ALA A 25 -33.23 0.80 11.93
C ALA A 25 -33.05 1.39 13.34
N VAL A 26 -34.09 1.31 14.16
CA VAL A 26 -34.10 1.82 15.55
C VAL A 26 -34.82 0.81 16.43
N PRO A 27 -34.22 0.39 17.56
CA PRO A 27 -34.85 -0.53 18.50
C PRO A 27 -36.31 -0.18 18.81
N ALA A 28 -37.16 -1.20 18.88
CA ALA A 28 -38.61 -1.01 18.96
C ALA A 28 -39.07 -0.21 20.20
N ASP A 29 -38.29 -0.23 21.27
CA ASP A 29 -38.54 0.44 22.55
C ASP A 29 -38.13 1.93 22.57
N LYS A 30 -37.43 2.43 21.54
CA LYS A 30 -36.96 3.82 21.47
C LYS A 30 -37.89 4.70 20.64
N ASP A 31 -38.00 5.98 20.97
CA ASP A 31 -38.58 6.98 20.07
C ASP A 31 -37.57 7.40 18.98
N CYS A 32 -38.08 7.83 17.83
CA CYS A 32 -37.25 8.31 16.71
C CYS A 32 -37.95 9.47 16.03
N GLN A 33 -37.22 10.56 15.80
CA GLN A 33 -37.67 11.69 15.00
C GLN A 33 -36.64 12.03 13.93
N LEU A 34 -37.09 12.36 12.72
CA LEU A 34 -36.26 12.99 11.71
C LEU A 34 -36.11 14.48 12.04
N LEU A 35 -34.88 14.98 12.17
CA LEU A 35 -34.56 16.39 12.33
C LEU A 35 -34.12 16.97 11.00
N LEU A 36 -34.76 18.05 10.55
CA LEU A 36 -34.33 18.79 9.36
C LEU A 36 -33.82 20.18 9.74
N TYR A 37 -32.71 20.56 9.13
CA TYR A 37 -32.05 21.84 9.31
C TYR A 37 -32.04 22.57 7.98
N ARG A 38 -32.16 23.91 8.00
CA ARG A 38 -31.78 24.70 6.82
C ARG A 38 -30.26 24.65 6.69
N THR A 39 -29.74 24.53 5.47
CA THR A 39 -28.30 24.46 5.20
C THR A 39 -27.52 25.52 5.98
N GLY A 40 -26.48 25.09 6.70
CA GLY A 40 -25.64 25.93 7.57
C GLY A 40 -26.29 26.39 8.89
N ARG A 41 -27.52 25.98 9.21
CA ARG A 41 -28.19 26.32 10.48
C ARG A 41 -28.13 25.13 11.45
N LYS A 42 -27.75 25.40 12.70
CA LYS A 42 -27.65 24.38 13.76
C LYS A 42 -28.99 24.04 14.42
N LYS A 43 -30.02 24.89 14.30
CA LYS A 43 -31.34 24.64 14.90
C LYS A 43 -32.22 23.87 13.91
N PRO A 44 -32.85 22.75 14.31
CA PRO A 44 -33.83 22.08 13.47
C PRO A 44 -34.96 23.05 13.12
N CYS A 45 -35.27 23.16 11.83
CA CYS A 45 -36.40 23.94 11.34
C CYS A 45 -37.69 23.12 11.27
N ARG A 46 -37.58 21.79 11.16
CA ARG A 46 -38.69 20.83 11.20
C ARG A 46 -38.27 19.54 11.87
N GLN A 47 -39.25 18.84 12.43
CA GLN A 47 -39.10 17.54 13.07
C GLN A 47 -40.29 16.68 12.67
N PHE A 48 -40.05 15.40 12.40
CA PHE A 48 -41.09 14.45 12.01
C PHE A 48 -40.99 13.18 12.85
N ASP A 49 -42.09 12.77 13.48
CA ASP A 49 -42.13 11.53 14.25
C ASP A 49 -42.04 10.33 13.32
N MET A 50 -41.06 9.46 13.54
CA MET A 50 -40.87 8.25 12.78
C MET A 50 -41.37 7.05 13.57
N LYS A 51 -42.53 6.52 13.17
CA LYS A 51 -43.14 5.34 13.79
C LYS A 51 -42.56 4.04 13.21
N PRO A 52 -42.50 2.95 14.00
CA PRO A 52 -42.17 1.63 13.48
C PRO A 52 -43.09 1.25 12.31
N MET A 53 -42.49 0.73 11.25
CA MET A 53 -43.23 0.31 10.05
C MET A 53 -43.15 -1.20 9.84
N ILE A 54 -41.92 -1.75 9.81
CA ILE A 54 -41.67 -3.18 9.66
C ILE A 54 -40.49 -3.58 10.54
N GLY A 55 -40.72 -4.50 11.48
CA GLY A 55 -39.72 -4.82 12.50
C GLY A 55 -39.25 -3.56 13.23
N GLU A 56 -37.94 -3.34 13.25
CA GLU A 56 -37.29 -2.16 13.84
C GLU A 56 -37.03 -1.03 12.82
N VAL A 57 -37.46 -1.20 11.57
CA VAL A 57 -37.25 -0.21 10.52
C VAL A 57 -38.36 0.85 10.54
N ARG A 58 -37.93 2.10 10.47
CA ARG A 58 -38.75 3.31 10.42
C ARG A 58 -38.42 4.07 9.16
N CYS A 59 -39.44 4.54 8.44
CA CYS A 59 -39.19 5.39 7.28
C CYS A 59 -40.28 6.45 7.08
N ILE A 60 -39.87 7.53 6.44
CA ILE A 60 -40.69 8.67 6.02
C ILE A 60 -40.15 9.16 4.69
N ALA A 61 -41.02 9.63 3.80
CA ALA A 61 -40.61 10.33 2.60
C ALA A 61 -41.15 11.76 2.60
N LEU A 62 -40.37 12.67 2.02
CA LEU A 62 -40.70 14.08 1.90
C LEU A 62 -40.75 14.45 0.42
N GLU A 63 -41.85 15.07 0.01
CA GLU A 63 -42.04 15.65 -1.33
C GLU A 63 -42.02 17.17 -1.25
N ASP A 64 -41.84 17.85 -2.38
CA ASP A 64 -41.68 19.31 -2.48
C ASP A 64 -40.56 19.83 -1.54
N ILE A 65 -39.43 19.14 -1.55
CA ILE A 65 -38.21 19.48 -0.82
C ILE A 65 -37.07 19.61 -1.83
N GLU A 66 -36.31 20.70 -1.74
CA GLU A 66 -35.06 20.87 -2.47
C GLU A 66 -33.93 20.32 -1.59
N PRO A 67 -33.28 19.19 -1.92
CA PRO A 67 -32.31 18.54 -1.03
C PRO A 67 -31.16 19.47 -0.60
N GLY A 68 -30.62 20.29 -1.52
CA GLY A 68 -29.50 21.19 -1.24
C GLY A 68 -29.80 22.31 -0.22
N ASP A 69 -31.08 22.59 0.04
CA ASP A 69 -31.54 23.58 1.03
C ASP A 69 -31.58 23.03 2.47
N TYR A 70 -31.38 21.72 2.64
CA TYR A 70 -31.55 21.03 3.90
C TYR A 70 -30.42 20.08 4.27
N GLU A 71 -30.21 19.97 5.57
CA GLU A 71 -29.36 18.97 6.22
C GLU A 71 -30.23 18.18 7.21
N TYR A 72 -29.77 17.03 7.68
CA TYR A 72 -30.57 16.15 8.53
C TYR A 72 -29.78 15.44 9.61
N ASN A 73 -30.48 14.94 10.62
CA ASN A 73 -30.05 13.94 11.60
C ASN A 73 -31.29 13.24 12.16
N TYR A 74 -31.10 12.28 13.06
CA TYR A 74 -32.19 11.68 13.83
C TYR A 74 -32.10 12.10 15.31
N LEU A 75 -33.26 12.20 15.98
CA LEU A 75 -33.35 12.24 17.43
C LEU A 75 -33.87 10.88 17.89
N ILE A 76 -33.03 10.11 18.58
CA ILE A 76 -33.38 8.77 19.07
C ILE A 76 -33.23 8.78 20.58
N ASN A 77 -34.32 8.54 21.32
CA ASN A 77 -34.31 8.60 22.79
C ASN A 77 -33.68 9.89 23.34
N LYS A 78 -34.05 11.03 22.74
CA LYS A 78 -33.54 12.38 23.06
C LYS A 78 -32.05 12.63 22.74
N GLU A 79 -31.37 11.69 22.10
CA GLU A 79 -30.00 11.86 21.64
C GLU A 79 -29.97 12.13 20.14
N VAL A 80 -29.15 13.09 19.72
CA VAL A 80 -28.93 13.39 18.30
C VAL A 80 -27.98 12.35 17.75
N VAL A 81 -28.41 11.66 16.69
CA VAL A 81 -27.67 10.58 16.05
C VAL A 81 -27.53 10.87 14.56
N THR A 82 -26.31 10.70 14.04
CA THR A 82 -26.04 10.75 12.60
C THR A 82 -26.49 9.44 11.96
N ASP A 83 -27.04 9.52 10.76
CA ASP A 83 -27.40 8.35 9.97
C ASP A 83 -26.21 7.40 9.77
N PRO A 84 -26.30 6.10 10.15
CA PRO A 84 -25.25 5.12 9.87
C PRO A 84 -24.90 4.98 8.38
N TYR A 85 -25.86 5.30 7.51
CA TYR A 85 -25.75 5.28 6.04
C TYR A 85 -25.53 6.67 5.44
N VAL A 86 -25.12 7.65 6.26
CA VAL A 86 -24.84 9.02 5.78
C VAL A 86 -23.77 8.99 4.69
N LYS A 87 -24.06 9.62 3.55
CA LYS A 87 -23.15 9.65 2.39
C LYS A 87 -22.23 10.88 2.37
N ALA A 88 -22.57 11.92 3.13
CA ALA A 88 -21.78 13.14 3.28
C ALA A 88 -22.11 13.86 4.60
N ILE A 89 -21.11 14.43 5.26
CA ILE A 89 -21.25 15.09 6.56
C ILE A 89 -20.86 16.56 6.48
N VAL A 90 -21.68 17.40 7.12
CA VAL A 90 -21.41 18.83 7.35
C VAL A 90 -20.85 19.04 8.76
N GLY A 91 -19.90 19.97 8.90
CA GLY A 91 -19.27 20.34 10.16
C GLY A 91 -17.89 19.70 10.37
N LYS A 92 -17.49 18.77 9.51
CA LYS A 92 -16.23 18.03 9.56
C LYS A 92 -15.23 18.42 8.45
N GLU A 93 -15.45 19.54 7.79
CA GLU A 93 -14.63 19.99 6.65
C GLU A 93 -13.24 20.50 7.08
N ARG A 94 -13.03 20.79 8.37
CA ARG A 94 -11.76 21.31 8.90
C ARG A 94 -11.12 20.30 9.85
N TRP A 95 -9.99 19.75 9.44
CA TRP A 95 -9.20 18.82 10.23
C TRP A 95 -8.79 19.38 11.60
N GLY A 96 -8.97 18.57 12.65
CA GLY A 96 -8.49 18.85 14.00
C GLY A 96 -9.34 19.88 14.73
N VAL A 97 -10.57 20.12 14.27
CA VAL A 97 -11.55 20.99 14.91
C VAL A 97 -12.63 20.12 15.54
N LYS A 98 -12.63 20.08 16.88
CA LYS A 98 -13.65 19.33 17.63
C LYS A 98 -15.03 19.95 17.40
N LYS A 99 -16.02 19.08 17.20
CA LYS A 99 -17.42 19.43 16.97
C LYS A 99 -18.32 18.50 17.75
N GLU A 100 -19.37 19.06 18.32
CA GLU A 100 -20.30 18.31 19.17
C GLU A 100 -21.59 17.98 18.40
N LEU A 101 -21.90 16.69 18.30
CA LEU A 101 -23.13 16.21 17.66
C LEU A 101 -24.38 16.63 18.46
N SER A 102 -24.28 16.62 19.79
CA SER A 102 -25.34 17.06 20.71
C SER A 102 -25.68 18.55 20.57
N GLU A 103 -24.72 19.37 20.16
CA GLU A 103 -24.92 20.79 19.84
C GLU A 103 -25.37 21.02 18.39
N HIS A 104 -25.70 19.93 17.69
CA HIS A 104 -26.07 19.91 16.28
C HIS A 104 -25.02 20.54 15.37
N GLU A 105 -23.72 20.43 15.70
CA GLU A 105 -22.66 20.96 14.86
C GLU A 105 -22.30 20.04 13.68
N ILE A 106 -22.62 18.75 13.81
CA ILE A 106 -22.40 17.70 12.82
C ILE A 106 -23.77 17.25 12.29
N ARG A 107 -23.95 17.25 10.97
CA ARG A 107 -25.24 16.92 10.33
C ARG A 107 -25.01 16.16 9.03
N GLY A 108 -25.92 15.27 8.66
CA GLY A 108 -25.92 14.64 7.35
C GLY A 108 -26.29 15.64 6.25
N ARG A 109 -25.56 15.62 5.14
CA ARG A 109 -25.85 16.43 3.95
C ARG A 109 -26.75 15.63 3.01
N LEU A 110 -27.82 16.27 2.53
CA LEU A 110 -28.65 15.72 1.46
C LEU A 110 -28.00 16.07 0.11
N GLN A 111 -27.09 15.22 -0.36
CA GLN A 111 -26.33 15.46 -1.58
C GLN A 111 -26.84 14.57 -2.73
N MET A 112 -27.30 15.19 -3.82
CA MET A 112 -27.48 14.49 -5.10
C MET A 112 -26.13 14.32 -5.79
N SER A 113 -25.96 13.17 -6.45
CA SER A 113 -24.73 12.82 -7.17
C SER A 113 -25.01 12.79 -8.67
N ASP A 114 -24.75 13.91 -9.34
CA ASP A 114 -24.70 14.00 -10.80
C ASP A 114 -23.22 14.06 -11.25
N TYR A 115 -22.41 13.11 -10.76
CA TYR A 115 -20.99 13.08 -11.10
C TYR A 115 -20.77 12.49 -12.49
N ASP A 116 -20.18 13.25 -13.40
CA ASP A 116 -19.82 12.78 -14.73
C ASP A 116 -18.51 11.98 -14.67
N TRP A 117 -18.60 10.66 -14.79
CA TRP A 117 -17.44 9.76 -14.83
C TRP A 117 -16.69 9.78 -16.17
N GLU A 118 -17.23 10.43 -17.22
CA GLU A 118 -16.63 10.47 -18.55
C GLU A 118 -16.26 9.07 -19.10
N GLY A 119 -17.09 8.06 -18.80
CA GLY A 119 -16.91 6.66 -19.23
C GLY A 119 -15.91 5.83 -18.43
N ASP A 120 -15.38 6.37 -17.33
CA ASP A 120 -14.48 5.69 -16.41
C ASP A 120 -15.09 4.39 -15.83
N HIS A 121 -14.23 3.41 -15.57
CA HIS A 121 -14.55 2.13 -14.94
C HIS A 121 -13.29 1.55 -14.27
N THR A 122 -13.46 0.58 -13.37
CA THR A 122 -12.35 -0.10 -12.68
C THR A 122 -11.37 -0.71 -13.67
N LEU A 123 -10.07 -0.65 -13.36
CA LEU A 123 -9.00 -1.01 -14.31
C LEU A 123 -8.74 -2.52 -14.42
N GLN A 124 -9.04 -3.29 -13.37
CA GLN A 124 -8.94 -4.75 -13.36
C GLN A 124 -7.53 -5.28 -13.68
N ILE A 125 -6.48 -4.59 -13.19
CA ILE A 125 -5.08 -5.00 -13.35
C ILE A 125 -4.87 -6.37 -12.69
N PRO A 126 -4.28 -7.37 -13.39
CA PRO A 126 -4.01 -8.67 -12.80
C PRO A 126 -3.03 -8.58 -11.62
N TYR A 127 -3.27 -9.33 -10.52
CA TYR A 127 -2.46 -9.29 -9.30
C TYR A 127 -0.95 -9.41 -9.55
N HIS A 128 -0.52 -10.30 -10.45
CA HIS A 128 0.89 -10.52 -10.77
C HIS A 128 1.57 -9.34 -11.50
N GLN A 129 0.79 -8.39 -12.03
CA GLN A 129 1.28 -7.17 -12.68
C GLN A 129 1.21 -5.93 -11.77
N VAL A 130 0.63 -6.06 -10.58
CA VAL A 130 0.46 -4.94 -9.64
C VAL A 130 1.80 -4.58 -9.00
N ILE A 131 2.07 -3.28 -8.95
CA ILE A 131 3.10 -2.62 -8.14
C ILE A 131 2.36 -1.61 -7.26
N ALA A 132 2.12 -2.00 -6.02
CA ALA A 132 1.29 -1.25 -5.08
C ALA A 132 2.11 -0.24 -4.26
N TYR A 133 1.43 0.80 -3.80
CA TYR A 133 2.01 1.88 -3.01
C TYR A 133 1.06 2.27 -1.88
N SER A 134 1.44 1.97 -0.63
CA SER A 134 0.66 2.27 0.57
C SER A 134 0.85 3.71 1.01
N LEU A 135 -0.25 4.45 1.20
CA LEU A 135 -0.21 5.86 1.57
C LEU A 135 -1.35 6.28 2.50
N HIS A 136 -1.06 7.33 3.27
CA HIS A 136 -2.06 8.09 4.01
C HIS A 136 -2.41 9.37 3.24
N ILE A 137 -3.68 9.58 2.86
CA ILE A 137 -4.13 10.74 2.04
C ILE A 137 -3.56 12.07 2.55
N ARG A 138 -3.73 12.33 3.85
CA ARG A 138 -3.18 13.53 4.48
C ARG A 138 -1.65 13.53 4.50
N GLY A 139 -1.03 12.56 5.18
CA GLY A 139 0.42 12.48 5.37
C GLY A 139 1.25 12.58 4.11
N PHE A 140 0.76 11.96 3.03
CA PHE A 140 1.48 11.88 1.76
C PHE A 140 1.85 13.25 1.21
N THR A 141 1.00 14.27 1.40
CA THR A 141 1.26 15.62 0.84
C THR A 141 1.18 16.75 1.85
N ARG A 142 0.96 16.46 3.14
CA ARG A 142 0.80 17.50 4.16
C ARG A 142 2.08 18.28 4.43
N HIS A 143 3.24 17.62 4.38
CA HIS A 143 4.52 18.28 4.63
C HIS A 143 4.78 19.38 3.58
N PRO A 144 5.30 20.58 3.95
CA PRO A 144 5.51 21.67 3.00
C PRO A 144 6.42 21.34 1.80
N SER A 145 7.33 20.38 1.95
CA SER A 145 8.22 19.91 0.87
C SER A 145 7.50 19.16 -0.24
N SER A 146 6.24 18.74 -0.06
CA SER A 146 5.44 18.14 -1.13
C SER A 146 5.24 19.07 -2.32
N LYS A 147 5.30 20.39 -2.08
CA LYS A 147 5.12 21.49 -3.06
C LYS A 147 3.75 21.50 -3.77
N VAL A 148 2.79 20.68 -3.33
CA VAL A 148 1.42 20.68 -3.86
C VAL A 148 0.63 21.88 -3.32
N LYS A 149 -0.39 22.31 -4.05
CA LYS A 149 -1.30 23.39 -3.64
C LYS A 149 -2.26 22.89 -2.55
N ALA A 150 -2.90 21.76 -2.76
CA ALA A 150 -3.94 21.22 -1.88
C ALA A 150 -3.36 20.20 -0.88
N LYS A 151 -2.50 20.66 0.04
CA LYS A 151 -1.75 19.79 0.97
C LYS A 151 -2.63 18.94 1.89
N GLY A 152 -2.41 17.63 1.83
CA GLY A 152 -3.05 16.64 2.69
C GLY A 152 -4.51 16.39 2.35
N THR A 153 -4.81 16.40 1.05
CA THR A 153 -6.16 16.19 0.49
C THR A 153 -6.09 15.23 -0.69
N PHE A 154 -7.25 14.74 -1.15
CA PHE A 154 -7.39 13.97 -2.38
C PHE A 154 -6.79 14.71 -3.59
N GLN A 155 -7.04 16.02 -3.72
CA GLN A 155 -6.44 16.83 -4.80
C GLN A 155 -4.92 16.92 -4.69
N GLY A 156 -4.38 16.91 -3.46
CA GLY A 156 -2.94 16.81 -3.24
C GLY A 156 -2.33 15.51 -3.78
N VAL A 157 -3.05 14.39 -3.66
CA VAL A 157 -2.65 13.10 -4.27
C VAL A 157 -2.70 13.19 -5.79
N ILE A 158 -3.74 13.81 -6.37
CA ILE A 158 -3.85 14.04 -7.82
C ILE A 158 -2.62 14.80 -8.35
N GLU A 159 -2.15 15.83 -7.64
CA GLU A 159 -0.94 16.59 -8.00
C GLU A 159 0.35 15.74 -7.98
N LYS A 160 0.31 14.50 -7.47
CA LYS A 160 1.44 13.56 -7.39
C LYS A 160 1.31 12.34 -8.31
N LEU A 161 0.26 12.24 -9.13
CA LEU A 161 0.07 11.08 -10.00
C LEU A 161 1.18 10.90 -11.04
N GLU A 162 1.70 11.99 -11.60
CA GLU A 162 2.85 11.92 -12.53
C GLU A 162 4.09 11.33 -11.85
N TYR A 163 4.33 11.63 -10.57
CA TYR A 163 5.43 11.03 -9.80
C TYR A 163 5.21 9.53 -9.62
N LEU A 164 4.02 9.11 -9.19
CA LEU A 164 3.70 7.69 -8.99
C LEU A 164 3.81 6.89 -10.29
N LYS A 165 3.32 7.46 -11.39
CA LYS A 165 3.42 6.87 -12.73
C LYS A 165 4.86 6.76 -13.21
N ASP A 166 5.67 7.81 -13.00
CA ASP A 166 7.09 7.81 -13.35
C ASP A 166 7.89 6.77 -12.54
N LEU A 167 7.57 6.60 -11.26
CA LEU A 167 8.14 5.55 -10.41
C LEU A 167 7.73 4.13 -10.86
N GLY A 168 6.61 4.01 -11.59
CA GLY A 168 6.09 2.74 -12.09
C GLY A 168 4.99 2.12 -11.21
N ILE A 169 4.36 2.89 -10.33
CA ILE A 169 3.22 2.44 -9.52
C ILE A 169 1.97 2.32 -10.41
N ASN A 170 1.16 1.28 -10.19
CA ASN A 170 -0.12 1.09 -10.87
C ASN A 170 -1.27 0.73 -9.91
N GLN A 171 -1.05 0.77 -8.59
CA GLN A 171 -2.10 0.64 -7.59
C GLN A 171 -1.71 1.43 -6.34
N ILE A 172 -2.64 2.18 -5.75
CA ILE A 172 -2.45 2.83 -4.46
C ILE A 172 -3.33 2.16 -3.40
N HIS A 173 -2.75 1.92 -2.22
CA HIS A 173 -3.48 1.46 -1.04
C HIS A 173 -3.69 2.66 -0.13
N CYS A 174 -4.94 3.11 -0.01
CA CYS A 174 -5.28 4.24 0.84
C CYS A 174 -5.69 3.73 2.22
N MET A 175 -5.00 4.22 3.25
CA MET A 175 -5.48 4.17 4.64
C MET A 175 -6.91 4.76 4.77
N PRO A 176 -7.64 4.50 5.88
CA PRO A 176 -9.05 4.88 6.04
C PRO A 176 -9.42 6.27 5.50
N VAL A 177 -10.31 6.27 4.50
CA VAL A 177 -10.80 7.50 3.84
C VAL A 177 -12.21 7.87 4.24
N TYR A 178 -12.91 7.04 5.00
CA TYR A 178 -14.25 7.35 5.52
C TYR A 178 -14.19 8.40 6.63
N GLU A 179 -15.32 9.03 6.96
CA GLU A 179 -15.38 10.06 7.99
C GLU A 179 -15.23 9.42 9.39
N PHE A 180 -14.28 9.91 10.16
CA PHE A 180 -13.95 9.45 11.50
C PHE A 180 -13.63 10.63 12.43
N GLU A 181 -13.72 10.43 13.74
CA GLU A 181 -13.36 11.46 14.72
C GLU A 181 -11.84 11.51 14.94
N GLU A 182 -11.20 12.61 14.51
CA GLU A 182 -9.77 12.85 14.74
C GLU A 182 -9.46 13.41 16.14
N CYS A 183 -10.40 14.10 16.79
CA CYS A 183 -10.19 14.81 18.06
C CYS A 183 -10.49 13.92 19.28
N GLN A 184 -9.75 12.83 19.43
CA GLN A 184 -9.83 11.95 20.60
C GLN A 184 -8.79 12.36 21.67
N ILE A 185 -8.60 11.54 22.71
CA ILE A 185 -7.59 11.78 23.77
C ILE A 185 -6.20 11.93 23.14
N TYR A 186 -5.83 10.94 22.33
CA TYR A 186 -4.76 11.04 21.36
C TYR A 186 -5.39 11.37 20.01
N ARG A 187 -4.79 12.26 19.23
CA ARG A 187 -5.33 12.59 17.91
C ARG A 187 -5.40 11.30 17.08
N ASN A 188 -6.54 10.98 16.48
CA ASN A 188 -6.60 9.88 15.53
C ASN A 188 -6.14 10.40 14.17
N TYR A 189 -4.87 10.20 13.85
CA TYR A 189 -4.31 10.61 12.57
C TYR A 189 -4.62 9.59 11.47
N TRP A 190 -4.40 8.30 11.74
CA TRP A 190 -4.61 7.22 10.76
C TRP A 190 -6.06 7.00 10.32
N GLY A 191 -7.03 7.23 11.22
CA GLY A 191 -8.44 7.08 10.92
C GLY A 191 -9.06 5.71 11.23
N TYR A 192 -8.29 4.79 11.81
CA TYR A 192 -8.84 3.53 12.29
C TYR A 192 -9.83 3.73 13.43
N GLY A 193 -10.86 2.88 13.46
CA GLY A 193 -11.91 2.90 14.49
C GLY A 193 -13.29 3.19 13.91
N ALA A 194 -14.23 3.54 14.79
CA ALA A 194 -15.60 3.83 14.42
C ALA A 194 -15.68 5.09 13.53
N GLY A 195 -16.58 5.06 12.56
CA GLY A 195 -16.81 6.17 11.65
C GLY A 195 -18.10 6.04 10.87
N SER A 196 -18.35 7.02 10.01
CA SER A 196 -19.45 7.02 9.05
C SER A 196 -18.95 6.44 7.74
N TYR A 197 -19.00 5.11 7.63
CA TYR A 197 -18.31 4.35 6.58
C TYR A 197 -18.71 4.76 5.16
N PHE A 198 -19.97 5.15 4.92
CA PHE A 198 -20.47 5.58 3.60
C PHE A 198 -20.05 7.00 3.20
N ALA A 199 -19.51 7.80 4.11
CA ALA A 199 -19.11 9.18 3.84
C ALA A 199 -17.59 9.27 3.75
N PRO A 200 -17.01 9.64 2.60
CA PRO A 200 -15.59 10.00 2.54
C PRO A 200 -15.30 11.22 3.42
N LYS A 201 -14.12 11.25 4.05
CA LYS A 201 -13.73 12.27 5.03
C LYS A 201 -13.69 13.66 4.39
N SER A 202 -14.54 14.55 4.89
CA SER A 202 -14.68 15.90 4.34
C SER A 202 -13.37 16.71 4.47
N ALA A 203 -12.64 16.51 5.58
CA ALA A 203 -11.35 17.15 5.83
C ALA A 203 -10.20 16.69 4.91
N TYR A 204 -10.41 15.62 4.11
CA TYR A 204 -9.50 15.19 3.06
C TYR A 204 -9.82 15.82 1.70
N SER A 205 -10.82 16.69 1.59
CA SER A 205 -11.04 17.48 0.37
C SER A 205 -10.63 18.93 0.55
N ALA A 206 -10.04 19.54 -0.48
CA ALA A 206 -9.61 20.94 -0.46
C ALA A 206 -10.77 21.93 -0.28
N ASP A 207 -11.98 21.54 -0.70
CA ASP A 207 -13.20 22.32 -0.67
C ASP A 207 -14.23 21.82 0.37
N GLY A 208 -13.88 20.80 1.16
CA GLY A 208 -14.76 20.18 2.15
C GLY A 208 -15.81 19.22 1.59
N ASP A 209 -15.79 18.91 0.29
CA ASP A 209 -16.63 17.88 -0.34
C ASP A 209 -15.84 16.58 -0.50
N GLY A 210 -15.82 15.75 0.54
CA GLY A 210 -15.10 14.47 0.55
C GLY A 210 -15.55 13.52 -0.55
N ALA A 211 -16.85 13.47 -0.83
CA ALA A 211 -17.42 12.60 -1.86
C ALA A 211 -16.92 12.98 -3.25
N ARG A 212 -17.03 14.26 -3.63
CA ARG A 212 -16.47 14.72 -4.92
C ARG A 212 -14.96 14.54 -4.97
N GLY A 213 -14.24 14.89 -3.89
CA GLY A 213 -12.78 14.79 -3.85
C GLY A 213 -12.28 13.36 -4.06
N LEU A 214 -12.93 12.36 -3.46
CA LEU A 214 -12.59 10.95 -3.69
C LEU A 214 -12.85 10.53 -5.14
N LYS A 215 -14.00 10.91 -5.73
CA LYS A 215 -14.31 10.59 -7.14
C LYS A 215 -13.30 11.21 -8.10
N ASP A 216 -12.96 12.48 -7.90
CA ASP A 216 -11.95 13.18 -8.70
C ASP A 216 -10.59 12.47 -8.62
N MET A 217 -10.21 12.00 -7.43
CA MET A 217 -8.97 11.25 -7.26
C MET A 217 -9.01 9.91 -7.98
N VAL A 218 -10.08 9.11 -7.80
CA VAL A 218 -10.21 7.80 -8.45
C VAL A 218 -10.16 7.94 -9.96
N LYS A 219 -10.97 8.84 -10.53
CA LYS A 219 -11.00 9.12 -11.96
C LYS A 219 -9.64 9.56 -12.50
N ALA A 220 -8.90 10.38 -11.75
CA ALA A 220 -7.56 10.81 -12.13
C ALA A 220 -6.53 9.66 -12.05
N CYS A 221 -6.64 8.79 -11.04
CA CYS A 221 -5.83 7.57 -10.92
C CYS A 221 -6.06 6.63 -12.11
N HIS A 222 -7.33 6.35 -12.44
CA HIS A 222 -7.68 5.49 -13.56
C HIS A 222 -7.16 6.01 -14.90
N ARG A 223 -7.30 7.31 -15.16
CA ARG A 223 -6.69 7.98 -16.33
C ARG A 223 -5.17 7.82 -16.40
N SER A 224 -4.54 7.69 -15.25
CA SER A 224 -3.09 7.48 -15.13
C SER A 224 -2.70 6.00 -15.17
N GLY A 225 -3.67 5.07 -15.27
CA GLY A 225 -3.45 3.63 -15.22
C GLY A 225 -3.15 3.11 -13.81
N ILE A 226 -3.67 3.77 -12.77
CA ILE A 226 -3.46 3.46 -11.36
C ILE A 226 -4.78 3.04 -10.73
N GLU A 227 -4.84 1.84 -10.16
CA GLU A 227 -5.97 1.35 -9.36
C GLU A 227 -6.01 2.01 -7.98
N VAL A 228 -7.21 2.15 -7.41
CA VAL A 228 -7.44 2.65 -6.05
C VAL A 228 -8.02 1.54 -5.18
N VAL A 229 -7.27 1.15 -4.15
CA VAL A 229 -7.68 0.20 -3.12
C VAL A 229 -7.88 0.97 -1.81
N LEU A 230 -8.98 0.70 -1.11
CA LEU A 230 -9.30 1.35 0.17
C LEU A 230 -9.17 0.36 1.32
N GLU A 231 -8.50 0.77 2.39
CA GLU A 231 -8.56 0.04 3.64
C GLU A 231 -9.86 0.33 4.38
N MET A 232 -10.63 -0.73 4.65
CA MET A 232 -11.93 -0.69 5.30
C MET A 232 -11.92 -1.64 6.51
N PRO A 233 -11.27 -1.25 7.62
CA PRO A 233 -11.09 -2.11 8.78
C PRO A 233 -12.42 -2.54 9.42
N PHE A 234 -13.43 -1.66 9.38
CA PHE A 234 -14.69 -1.73 10.12
C PHE A 234 -14.51 -1.99 11.64
N CYS A 235 -15.42 -1.47 12.46
CA CYS A 235 -15.45 -1.86 13.87
C CYS A 235 -16.24 -3.17 14.04
N THR A 236 -15.89 -3.95 15.06
CA THR A 236 -16.62 -5.20 15.40
C THR A 236 -18.08 -4.98 15.76
N ALA A 237 -18.45 -3.76 16.15
CA ALA A 237 -19.82 -3.36 16.45
C ALA A 237 -20.64 -2.96 15.20
N ALA A 238 -20.01 -2.78 14.04
CA ALA A 238 -20.73 -2.45 12.81
C ALA A 238 -21.56 -3.66 12.34
N ASP A 239 -22.73 -3.38 11.76
CA ASP A 239 -23.60 -4.42 11.22
C ASP A 239 -22.98 -5.06 9.95
N LYS A 240 -23.05 -6.38 9.84
CA LYS A 240 -22.41 -7.12 8.74
C LYS A 240 -23.06 -6.88 7.38
N ILE A 241 -24.39 -6.68 7.36
CA ILE A 241 -25.10 -6.37 6.11
C ILE A 241 -24.73 -4.96 5.67
N MET A 242 -24.69 -4.01 6.61
CA MET A 242 -24.21 -2.65 6.36
C MET A 242 -22.79 -2.64 5.80
N MET A 243 -21.87 -3.47 6.33
CA MET A 243 -20.50 -3.57 5.77
C MET A 243 -20.53 -4.00 4.30
N LEU A 244 -21.27 -5.05 3.94
CA LEU A 244 -21.39 -5.50 2.56
C LEU A 244 -22.03 -4.44 1.65
N GLU A 245 -23.09 -3.77 2.11
CA GLU A 245 -23.72 -2.66 1.39
C GLU A 245 -22.77 -1.48 1.19
N CYS A 246 -21.92 -1.20 2.18
CA CYS A 246 -20.86 -0.18 2.09
C CYS A 246 -19.86 -0.54 0.99
N LEU A 247 -19.34 -1.77 0.97
CA LEU A 247 -18.39 -2.21 -0.07
C LEU A 247 -19.01 -2.11 -1.47
N ARG A 248 -20.25 -2.59 -1.66
CA ARG A 248 -20.98 -2.44 -2.92
C ARG A 248 -21.13 -0.98 -3.31
N TYR A 249 -21.47 -0.12 -2.35
CA TYR A 249 -21.63 1.31 -2.58
C TYR A 249 -20.32 1.96 -3.06
N TYR A 250 -19.16 1.63 -2.47
CA TYR A 250 -17.88 2.17 -2.94
C TYR A 250 -17.51 1.71 -4.35
N VAL A 251 -17.79 0.46 -4.71
CA VAL A 251 -17.56 -0.03 -6.08
C VAL A 251 -18.48 0.69 -7.08
N MET A 252 -19.77 0.83 -6.77
CA MET A 252 -20.75 1.41 -7.69
C MET A 252 -20.67 2.94 -7.79
N GLU A 253 -20.47 3.63 -6.67
CA GLU A 253 -20.53 5.10 -6.60
C GLU A 253 -19.17 5.76 -6.84
N TYR A 254 -18.08 5.08 -6.46
CA TYR A 254 -16.73 5.63 -6.48
C TYR A 254 -15.76 4.86 -7.38
N HIS A 255 -16.19 3.78 -8.03
CA HIS A 255 -15.35 2.94 -8.90
C HIS A 255 -14.10 2.38 -8.21
N ILE A 256 -14.19 2.03 -6.93
CA ILE A 256 -13.05 1.46 -6.19
C ILE A 256 -12.67 0.07 -6.73
N ASP A 257 -11.38 -0.17 -6.97
CA ASP A 257 -10.86 -1.41 -7.56
C ASP A 257 -10.69 -2.54 -6.54
N GLY A 258 -10.54 -2.20 -5.26
CA GLY A 258 -10.31 -3.18 -4.21
C GLY A 258 -10.45 -2.66 -2.78
N PHE A 259 -10.46 -3.61 -1.85
CA PHE A 259 -10.49 -3.34 -0.42
C PHE A 259 -9.46 -4.17 0.34
N ILE A 260 -8.81 -3.53 1.31
CA ILE A 260 -8.08 -4.23 2.37
C ILE A 260 -9.02 -4.37 3.57
N LEU A 261 -9.31 -5.61 3.97
CA LEU A 261 -10.31 -5.95 4.99
C LEU A 261 -9.67 -6.67 6.16
N ASN A 262 -10.31 -6.58 7.32
CA ASN A 262 -9.98 -7.41 8.48
C ASN A 262 -10.85 -8.68 8.48
N PRO A 263 -10.28 -9.88 8.22
CA PRO A 263 -11.05 -11.13 8.14
C PRO A 263 -11.67 -11.54 9.48
N PHE A 264 -11.21 -10.97 10.61
CA PHE A 264 -11.81 -11.19 11.93
C PHE A 264 -13.09 -10.37 12.16
N VAL A 265 -13.34 -9.34 11.34
CA VAL A 265 -14.50 -8.44 11.45
C VAL A 265 -15.56 -8.79 10.40
N ILE A 266 -15.15 -8.98 9.16
CA ILE A 266 -16.03 -9.30 8.03
C ILE A 266 -15.68 -10.65 7.43
N SER A 267 -16.71 -11.43 7.04
CA SER A 267 -16.50 -12.74 6.41
C SER A 267 -16.03 -12.60 4.97
N THR A 268 -14.77 -12.98 4.71
CA THR A 268 -14.18 -13.04 3.37
C THR A 268 -14.99 -13.94 2.43
N GLU A 269 -15.55 -15.04 2.93
CA GLU A 269 -16.44 -15.92 2.16
C GLU A 269 -17.69 -15.18 1.66
N SER A 270 -18.34 -14.40 2.53
CA SER A 270 -19.54 -13.63 2.16
C SER A 270 -19.21 -12.53 1.14
N VAL A 271 -18.05 -11.89 1.28
CA VAL A 271 -17.59 -10.88 0.32
C VAL A 271 -17.32 -11.52 -1.05
N HIS A 272 -16.61 -12.64 -1.10
CA HIS A 272 -16.35 -13.33 -2.38
C HIS A 272 -17.59 -13.94 -3.00
N ALA A 273 -18.60 -14.33 -2.21
CA ALA A 273 -19.87 -14.84 -2.72
C ALA A 273 -20.74 -13.74 -3.36
N ASP A 274 -20.48 -12.46 -3.04
CA ASP A 274 -21.25 -11.33 -3.52
C ASP A 274 -21.09 -11.09 -5.03
N PRO A 275 -22.18 -11.06 -5.82
CA PRO A 275 -22.08 -10.87 -7.27
C PRO A 275 -21.55 -9.50 -7.67
N PHE A 276 -21.73 -8.45 -6.86
CA PHE A 276 -21.23 -7.11 -7.16
C PHE A 276 -19.72 -6.99 -6.94
N LEU A 277 -19.13 -7.86 -6.10
CA LEU A 277 -17.73 -7.79 -5.69
C LEU A 277 -16.83 -8.84 -6.38
N LYS A 278 -17.37 -9.64 -7.31
CA LYS A 278 -16.61 -10.73 -7.97
C LYS A 278 -15.35 -10.27 -8.70
N ASN A 279 -15.36 -9.05 -9.24
CA ASN A 279 -14.22 -8.46 -9.94
C ASN A 279 -13.52 -7.39 -9.09
N THR A 280 -13.76 -7.39 -7.78
CA THR A 280 -13.12 -6.45 -6.86
C THR A 280 -12.00 -7.17 -6.14
N LYS A 281 -10.82 -6.54 -6.05
CA LYS A 281 -9.70 -7.12 -5.29
C LYS A 281 -10.04 -7.11 -3.80
N ILE A 282 -10.05 -8.27 -3.18
CA ILE A 282 -10.20 -8.40 -1.73
C ILE A 282 -8.83 -8.80 -1.20
N MET A 283 -8.31 -7.99 -0.28
CA MET A 283 -6.95 -8.08 0.22
C MET A 283 -6.94 -8.05 1.75
N GLU A 284 -5.87 -8.54 2.35
CA GLU A 284 -5.66 -8.52 3.79
C GLU A 284 -4.19 -8.30 4.14
N HIS A 285 -3.95 -7.69 5.30
CA HIS A 285 -2.59 -7.60 5.84
C HIS A 285 -2.14 -8.96 6.36
N GLU A 286 -1.07 -9.50 5.78
CA GLU A 286 -0.35 -10.65 6.32
C GLU A 286 1.11 -10.29 6.63
N LEU A 287 1.59 -10.66 7.81
CA LEU A 287 2.93 -10.37 8.33
C LEU A 287 3.98 -11.42 7.94
N GLY A 288 3.61 -12.56 7.37
CA GLY A 288 4.54 -13.65 7.07
C GLY A 288 5.68 -13.24 6.13
N PHE A 289 5.37 -12.61 4.99
CA PHE A 289 6.40 -12.10 4.07
C PHE A 289 7.29 -11.09 4.77
N GLN A 290 6.69 -10.11 5.45
CA GLN A 290 7.41 -9.06 6.18
C GLN A 290 8.40 -9.67 7.19
N THR A 291 7.91 -10.57 8.05
CA THR A 291 8.67 -11.18 9.13
C THR A 291 9.84 -11.98 8.58
N VAL A 292 9.60 -12.82 7.58
CA VAL A 292 10.64 -13.67 6.97
C VAL A 292 11.70 -12.81 6.28
N MET A 293 11.29 -11.86 5.44
CA MET A 293 12.24 -11.04 4.69
C MET A 293 13.06 -10.12 5.59
N ARG A 294 12.46 -9.54 6.64
CA ARG A 294 13.21 -8.71 7.62
C ARG A 294 14.24 -9.54 8.39
N ARG A 295 13.86 -10.73 8.86
CA ARG A 295 14.78 -11.63 9.58
C ARG A 295 15.91 -12.12 8.69
N PHE A 296 15.61 -12.47 7.43
CA PHE A 296 16.64 -12.84 6.47
C PHE A 296 17.59 -11.68 6.17
N LEU A 297 17.05 -10.48 5.89
CA LEU A 297 17.83 -9.26 5.66
C LEU A 297 18.80 -8.96 6.82
N LYS A 298 18.29 -9.03 8.05
CA LYS A 298 19.08 -8.90 9.29
C LYS A 298 20.15 -9.99 9.45
N GLY A 299 19.96 -11.15 8.83
CA GLY A 299 20.88 -12.30 8.90
C GLY A 299 20.58 -13.24 10.08
N ASP A 300 19.30 -13.42 10.41
CA ASP A 300 18.86 -14.45 11.36
C ASP A 300 19.06 -15.86 10.76
N GLU A 301 19.26 -16.85 11.63
CA GLU A 301 19.44 -18.25 11.27
C GLU A 301 18.13 -18.94 10.92
N GLY A 302 18.20 -20.00 10.11
CA GLY A 302 17.07 -20.87 9.78
C GLY A 302 16.07 -20.27 8.78
N MET A 303 16.41 -19.19 8.09
CA MET A 303 15.46 -18.45 7.22
C MET A 303 15.35 -19.01 5.79
N ILE A 304 16.29 -19.83 5.31
CA ILE A 304 16.39 -20.22 3.90
C ILE A 304 15.09 -20.84 3.35
N HIS A 305 14.49 -21.79 4.06
CA HIS A 305 13.27 -22.45 3.60
C HIS A 305 12.07 -21.49 3.53
N ASP A 306 11.91 -20.62 4.52
CA ASP A 306 10.81 -19.65 4.57
C ASP A 306 10.99 -18.57 3.50
N VAL A 307 12.22 -18.14 3.24
CA VAL A 307 12.54 -17.21 2.14
C VAL A 307 12.21 -17.86 0.80
N ILE A 308 12.60 -19.11 0.58
CA ILE A 308 12.25 -19.86 -0.64
C ILE A 308 10.74 -19.92 -0.82
N TYR A 309 9.97 -20.20 0.25
CA TYR A 309 8.52 -20.18 0.20
C TYR A 309 8.00 -18.83 -0.30
N TRP A 310 8.37 -17.74 0.35
CA TRP A 310 7.86 -16.40 0.01
C TRP A 310 8.38 -15.84 -1.31
N LEU A 311 9.56 -16.24 -1.77
CA LEU A 311 10.09 -15.83 -3.07
C LEU A 311 9.27 -16.38 -4.23
N LYS A 312 8.62 -17.55 -4.08
CA LYS A 312 7.76 -18.13 -5.12
C LYS A 312 6.27 -17.97 -4.87
N HIS A 313 5.87 -17.73 -3.61
CA HIS A 313 4.47 -17.79 -3.20
C HIS A 313 3.60 -16.83 -3.99
N HIS A 314 2.53 -17.37 -4.60
CA HIS A 314 1.55 -16.56 -5.31
C HIS A 314 0.25 -16.47 -4.52
N SER A 315 -0.04 -15.29 -4.00
CA SER A 315 -1.09 -15.06 -3.01
C SER A 315 -2.41 -14.52 -3.58
N LYS A 316 -2.61 -14.57 -4.90
CA LYS A 316 -3.81 -14.02 -5.55
C LYS A 316 -5.10 -14.56 -4.92
N GLU A 317 -5.19 -15.87 -4.69
CA GLU A 317 -6.41 -16.49 -4.16
C GLU A 317 -6.64 -16.17 -2.67
N GLN A 318 -5.58 -15.82 -1.95
CA GLN A 318 -5.63 -15.37 -0.55
C GLN A 318 -5.79 -13.85 -0.41
N GLY A 319 -5.57 -13.08 -1.48
CA GLY A 319 -5.58 -11.62 -1.41
C GLY A 319 -4.37 -11.01 -0.68
N ILE A 320 -3.29 -11.76 -0.47
CA ILE A 320 -2.10 -11.24 0.25
C ILE A 320 -1.22 -10.44 -0.71
N PHE A 321 -0.65 -9.34 -0.23
CA PHE A 321 0.38 -8.58 -0.91
C PHE A 321 1.67 -8.59 -0.08
N ASN A 322 2.81 -8.54 -0.76
CA ASN A 322 4.13 -8.59 -0.16
C ASN A 322 4.58 -7.19 0.22
N TYR A 323 5.00 -6.99 1.46
CA TYR A 323 5.57 -5.73 1.92
C TYR A 323 6.63 -5.99 2.98
N ILE A 324 7.70 -5.18 2.96
CA ILE A 324 8.72 -5.19 4.03
C ILE A 324 8.37 -4.15 5.08
N THR A 325 7.66 -3.09 4.73
CA THR A 325 7.30 -1.97 5.61
C THR A 325 5.89 -1.51 5.27
N ASP A 326 5.21 -0.99 6.28
CA ASP A 326 3.81 -0.56 6.21
C ASP A 326 3.53 0.49 7.29
N GLN A 327 2.31 1.04 7.36
CA GLN A 327 1.99 2.07 8.37
C GLN A 327 2.23 1.61 9.82
N ASN A 328 2.03 0.32 10.11
CA ASN A 328 2.22 -0.27 11.42
C ASN A 328 3.61 -0.90 11.53
N GLY A 329 4.55 -0.19 12.16
CA GLY A 329 5.95 -0.56 12.28
C GLY A 329 6.89 0.54 11.80
N PHE A 330 8.17 0.18 11.62
CA PHE A 330 9.17 1.09 11.08
C PHE A 330 9.01 1.34 9.59
N THR A 331 9.36 2.56 9.17
CA THR A 331 9.76 2.86 7.79
C THR A 331 11.01 2.08 7.41
N LEU A 332 11.34 1.97 6.12
CA LEU A 332 12.47 1.17 5.68
C LEU A 332 13.81 1.76 6.15
N ASN A 333 13.91 3.09 6.18
CA ASN A 333 15.09 3.76 6.71
C ASN A 333 15.24 3.55 8.22
N ASP A 334 14.13 3.50 8.96
CA ASP A 334 14.16 3.27 10.41
C ASP A 334 14.42 1.80 10.76
N LEU A 335 13.96 0.86 9.94
CA LEU A 335 14.23 -0.57 10.07
C LEU A 335 15.74 -0.88 10.13
N VAL A 336 16.56 -0.10 9.41
CA VAL A 336 18.03 -0.25 9.39
C VAL A 336 18.75 0.74 10.31
N SER A 337 18.00 1.58 11.05
CA SER A 337 18.56 2.65 11.89
C SER A 337 18.24 2.52 13.36
N TYR A 338 17.29 1.66 13.77
CA TYR A 338 16.82 1.54 15.15
C TYR A 338 16.66 0.07 15.57
N ASP A 339 17.16 -0.28 16.74
CA ASP A 339 16.93 -1.60 17.37
C ASP A 339 15.68 -1.60 18.26
N ALA A 340 15.32 -0.43 18.81
CA ALA A 340 14.16 -0.26 19.68
C ALA A 340 13.22 0.83 19.14
N LYS A 341 11.95 0.74 19.49
CA LYS A 341 10.95 1.78 19.18
C LYS A 341 11.10 3.00 20.10
N HIS A 342 10.85 4.18 19.55
CA HIS A 342 10.92 5.50 20.18
C HIS A 342 9.58 6.21 20.01
N ASN A 343 8.54 5.68 20.66
CA ASN A 343 7.16 6.16 20.55
C ASN A 343 6.81 7.18 21.66
N GLU A 344 7.79 7.75 22.36
CA GLU A 344 7.55 8.65 23.50
C GLU A 344 6.66 9.85 23.13
N GLU A 345 6.79 10.36 21.89
CA GLU A 345 5.98 11.47 21.39
C GLU A 345 4.49 11.12 21.21
N ASN A 346 4.10 9.83 21.27
CA ASN A 346 2.70 9.40 21.24
C ASN A 346 1.98 9.67 22.57
N GLY A 347 2.73 9.83 23.68
CA GLY A 347 2.15 10.12 24.99
C GLY A 347 1.63 8.89 25.76
N GLU A 348 2.02 7.69 25.34
CA GLU A 348 1.67 6.40 25.98
C GLU A 348 2.90 5.73 26.63
N HIS A 349 3.88 6.54 27.06
CA HIS A 349 5.11 6.07 27.73
C HIS A 349 5.85 4.96 26.96
N ASN A 350 5.83 5.01 25.63
CA ASN A 350 6.42 4.01 24.75
C ASN A 350 5.88 2.59 25.05
N GLN A 351 4.60 2.46 25.40
CA GLN A 351 3.91 1.16 25.59
C GLN A 351 3.07 0.75 24.37
N ASP A 352 2.93 1.66 23.41
CA ASP A 352 2.23 1.44 22.16
C ASP A 352 3.19 0.96 21.05
N GLY A 353 2.62 0.38 19.99
CA GLY A 353 3.35 -0.18 18.84
C GLY A 353 3.98 -1.56 19.08
N PRO A 354 4.42 -2.24 18.01
CA PRO A 354 5.00 -3.58 18.12
C PRO A 354 6.40 -3.55 18.76
N ASP A 355 6.67 -4.43 19.72
CA ASP A 355 8.00 -4.57 20.34
C ASP A 355 9.01 -5.24 19.39
N TYR A 356 8.56 -6.26 18.65
CA TYR A 356 9.40 -7.03 17.74
C TYR A 356 9.29 -6.49 16.32
N ASN A 357 10.30 -5.72 15.91
CA ASN A 357 10.35 -5.11 14.57
C ASN A 357 11.21 -5.89 13.57
N TYR A 358 12.00 -6.85 14.07
CA TYR A 358 13.03 -7.56 13.30
C TYR A 358 14.02 -6.60 12.59
N SER A 359 14.32 -5.50 13.27
CA SER A 359 15.18 -4.41 12.79
C SER A 359 16.64 -4.60 13.21
N TRP A 360 17.53 -3.81 12.62
CA TRP A 360 18.93 -3.72 13.03
C TRP A 360 19.51 -2.35 12.73
N ASN A 361 19.98 -1.62 13.74
CA ASN A 361 20.51 -0.26 13.61
C ASN A 361 21.86 -0.13 12.87
N CYS A 362 22.43 -1.25 12.43
CA CYS A 362 23.70 -1.33 11.70
C CYS A 362 24.91 -0.78 12.48
N GLY A 363 24.86 -0.79 13.82
CA GLY A 363 25.96 -0.43 14.71
C GLY A 363 25.91 0.97 15.33
N ALA A 364 24.82 1.71 15.13
CA ALA A 364 24.54 2.96 15.85
C ALA A 364 23.04 3.20 15.93
N GLU A 365 22.49 3.53 17.10
CA GLU A 365 21.06 3.85 17.21
C GLU A 365 20.76 5.24 16.62
N GLY A 366 19.79 5.32 15.71
CA GLY A 366 19.31 6.55 15.10
C GLY A 366 20.30 7.22 14.12
N PRO A 367 20.25 8.55 13.96
CA PRO A 367 21.09 9.28 13.02
C PRO A 367 22.59 9.11 13.30
N SER A 368 23.37 8.79 12.25
CA SER A 368 24.82 8.56 12.36
C SER A 368 25.60 9.37 11.33
N ARG A 369 26.86 9.71 11.67
CA ARG A 369 27.85 10.30 10.75
C ARG A 369 28.97 9.33 10.37
N LYS A 370 28.96 8.11 10.91
CA LYS A 370 29.97 7.08 10.62
C LYS A 370 29.73 6.54 9.21
N LYS A 371 30.69 6.73 8.30
CA LYS A 371 30.58 6.32 6.89
C LYS A 371 30.22 4.84 6.74
N ALA A 372 30.94 3.95 7.43
CA ALA A 372 30.69 2.50 7.39
C ALA A 372 29.26 2.12 7.80
N VAL A 373 28.68 2.80 8.80
CA VAL A 373 27.28 2.57 9.22
C VAL A 373 26.32 3.03 8.14
N MET A 374 26.53 4.23 7.59
CA MET A 374 25.65 4.79 6.56
C MET A 374 25.69 3.98 5.25
N GLU A 375 26.86 3.48 4.87
CA GLU A 375 27.06 2.61 3.72
C GLU A 375 26.35 1.27 3.91
N LEU A 376 26.55 0.60 5.06
CA LEU A 376 25.84 -0.62 5.40
C LEU A 376 24.31 -0.43 5.41
N ARG A 377 23.80 0.69 5.95
CA ARG A 377 22.37 1.00 5.91
C ARG A 377 21.85 1.16 4.49
N ASN A 378 22.57 1.89 3.64
CA ASN A 378 22.18 2.02 2.23
C ASN A 378 22.16 0.63 1.55
N HIS A 379 23.15 -0.21 1.80
CA HIS A 379 23.19 -1.58 1.27
C HIS A 379 21.98 -2.40 1.72
N GLN A 380 21.63 -2.34 3.01
CA GLN A 380 20.46 -3.03 3.56
C GLN A 380 19.14 -2.54 2.95
N ILE A 381 19.01 -1.23 2.68
CA ILE A 381 17.84 -0.67 2.00
C ILE A 381 17.75 -1.20 0.56
N PHE A 382 18.85 -1.23 -0.19
CA PHE A 382 18.88 -1.80 -1.55
C PHE A 382 18.52 -3.28 -1.53
N ASN A 383 19.09 -4.04 -0.60
CA ASN A 383 18.79 -5.46 -0.41
C ASN A 383 17.31 -5.70 -0.09
N ALA A 384 16.69 -4.85 0.74
CA ALA A 384 15.27 -4.94 1.02
C ALA A 384 14.43 -4.76 -0.25
N PHE A 385 14.77 -3.77 -1.09
CA PHE A 385 14.07 -3.58 -2.36
C PHE A 385 14.28 -4.73 -3.34
N PHE A 386 15.47 -5.33 -3.40
CA PHE A 386 15.66 -6.57 -4.16
C PHE A 386 14.76 -7.70 -3.64
N LEU A 387 14.72 -7.93 -2.32
CA LEU A 387 13.85 -8.97 -1.73
C LEU A 387 12.37 -8.72 -2.06
N LEU A 388 11.92 -7.46 -2.03
CA LEU A 388 10.53 -7.10 -2.32
C LEU A 388 10.18 -7.25 -3.81
N PHE A 389 10.97 -6.65 -4.70
CA PHE A 389 10.64 -6.54 -6.12
C PHE A 389 11.14 -7.71 -6.98
N LEU A 390 11.96 -8.62 -6.45
CA LEU A 390 12.34 -9.86 -7.14
C LEU A 390 11.52 -11.08 -6.66
N ALA A 391 10.79 -10.97 -5.55
CA ALA A 391 9.84 -12.00 -5.13
C ALA A 391 8.64 -12.10 -6.07
N GLN A 392 8.08 -13.30 -6.26
CA GLN A 392 6.79 -13.45 -6.93
C GLN A 392 5.64 -12.86 -6.10
N GLY A 393 4.50 -12.60 -6.74
CA GLY A 393 3.32 -12.00 -6.09
C GLY A 393 3.22 -10.49 -6.28
N THR A 394 2.45 -9.84 -5.41
CA THR A 394 2.08 -8.42 -5.52
C THR A 394 2.90 -7.58 -4.52
N PRO A 395 4.00 -6.91 -4.92
CA PRO A 395 4.76 -6.04 -4.04
C PRO A 395 4.00 -4.75 -3.71
N CYS A 396 4.06 -4.34 -2.46
CA CYS A 396 3.58 -3.06 -1.95
C CYS A 396 4.69 -2.38 -1.16
N MET A 397 4.91 -1.09 -1.43
CA MET A 397 5.89 -0.26 -0.74
C MET A 397 5.19 0.86 0.04
N LEU A 398 5.71 1.17 1.23
CA LEU A 398 5.23 2.29 2.04
C LEU A 398 5.72 3.63 1.48
N ALA A 399 4.84 4.63 1.49
CA ALA A 399 5.12 5.93 0.93
C ALA A 399 6.38 6.62 1.49
N GLY A 400 7.33 6.90 0.60
CA GLY A 400 8.57 7.62 0.87
C GLY A 400 9.77 6.74 1.23
N ASP A 401 9.60 5.43 1.34
CA ASP A 401 10.72 4.51 1.53
C ASP A 401 11.72 4.54 0.35
N GLU A 402 11.24 4.80 -0.86
CA GLU A 402 12.05 4.95 -2.08
C GLU A 402 13.00 6.16 -2.05
N PHE A 403 12.83 7.06 -1.09
CA PHE A 403 13.76 8.17 -0.87
C PHE A 403 14.12 8.36 0.61
N GLY A 404 13.99 7.30 1.41
CA GLY A 404 14.47 7.23 2.79
C GLY A 404 13.66 8.07 3.78
N ASN A 405 12.33 8.04 3.69
CA ASN A 405 11.44 8.60 4.70
C ASN A 405 11.73 7.98 6.09
N SER A 406 11.59 8.78 7.14
CA SER A 406 11.89 8.35 8.51
C SER A 406 10.89 8.96 9.48
N GLN A 407 10.42 8.14 10.41
CA GLN A 407 9.59 8.50 11.55
C GLN A 407 10.44 8.61 12.82
N LYS A 408 11.78 8.70 12.68
CA LYS A 408 12.77 8.83 13.75
C LYS A 408 12.70 7.71 14.79
N GLY A 409 12.37 6.50 14.36
CA GLY A 409 12.23 5.37 15.26
C GLY A 409 10.88 5.31 15.97
N ASN A 410 9.92 6.18 15.64
CA ASN A 410 8.53 5.95 16.02
C ASN A 410 7.93 4.91 15.07
N ASN A 411 7.55 3.75 15.59
CA ASN A 411 7.02 2.63 14.81
C ASN A 411 5.48 2.55 14.85
N ASN A 412 4.82 3.54 15.44
CA ASN A 412 3.37 3.57 15.60
C ASN A 412 2.88 5.02 15.56
N VAL A 413 3.05 5.69 14.43
CA VAL A 413 2.74 7.13 14.28
C VAL A 413 1.23 7.43 14.17
N TYR A 414 0.37 6.60 14.75
CA TYR A 414 -1.08 6.65 14.61
C TYR A 414 -1.72 7.96 15.06
N CYS A 415 -1.04 8.71 15.94
CA CYS A 415 -1.49 9.98 16.48
C CYS A 415 -0.66 11.20 16.07
N GLN A 416 0.31 11.01 15.17
CA GLN A 416 1.28 12.04 14.79
C GLN A 416 0.87 12.79 13.51
N ASP A 417 -0.16 13.64 13.56
CA ASP A 417 -0.44 14.61 12.48
C ASP A 417 0.56 15.79 12.50
N ASN A 418 1.84 15.48 12.30
CA ASN A 418 2.95 16.41 12.30
C ASN A 418 4.10 15.85 11.43
N PRO A 419 5.25 16.56 11.29
CA PRO A 419 6.35 16.10 10.45
C PRO A 419 6.95 14.72 10.76
N ILE A 420 6.62 14.08 11.88
CA ILE A 420 7.01 12.68 12.15
C ILE A 420 6.14 11.73 11.31
N GLY A 421 4.82 11.94 11.27
CA GLY A 421 3.89 11.09 10.51
C GLY A 421 3.69 11.51 9.05
N TRP A 422 4.21 12.67 8.63
CA TRP A 422 4.09 13.16 7.24
C TRP A 422 5.28 12.75 6.38
N THR A 423 5.04 12.41 5.11
CA THR A 423 6.10 12.07 4.15
C THR A 423 6.98 13.29 3.84
N ASP A 424 8.29 13.20 4.11
CA ASP A 424 9.23 14.29 3.81
C ASP A 424 9.86 14.18 2.41
N TRP A 425 9.24 14.84 1.45
CA TRP A 425 9.69 14.93 0.06
C TRP A 425 11.06 15.59 -0.16
N ARG A 426 11.71 16.17 0.86
CA ARG A 426 13.12 16.60 0.73
C ARG A 426 14.04 15.40 0.53
N GLY A 427 13.61 14.21 0.94
CA GLY A 427 14.33 12.95 0.71
C GLY A 427 14.58 12.71 -0.78
N LEU A 428 13.61 13.03 -1.65
CA LEU A 428 13.71 12.78 -3.09
C LEU A 428 14.94 13.42 -3.74
N GLU A 429 15.27 14.66 -3.37
CA GLU A 429 16.49 15.33 -3.85
C GLU A 429 17.76 14.78 -3.16
N LYS A 430 17.69 14.45 -1.86
CA LYS A 430 18.84 13.99 -1.06
C LYS A 430 19.26 12.54 -1.31
N LYS A 431 18.31 11.70 -1.72
CA LYS A 431 18.43 10.25 -1.90
C LYS A 431 18.04 9.85 -3.33
N LYS A 432 18.35 10.72 -4.30
CA LYS A 432 18.02 10.51 -5.71
C LYS A 432 18.52 9.16 -6.24
N GLU A 433 19.73 8.76 -5.85
CA GLU A 433 20.31 7.46 -6.22
C GLU A 433 19.44 6.27 -5.78
N LEU A 434 18.90 6.31 -4.56
CA LEU A 434 17.98 5.28 -4.07
C LEU A 434 16.67 5.29 -4.89
N HIS A 435 16.12 6.48 -5.12
CA HIS A 435 14.88 6.63 -5.90
C HIS A 435 15.05 6.11 -7.33
N ASP A 436 16.13 6.48 -8.01
CA ASP A 436 16.43 6.05 -9.38
C ASP A 436 16.60 4.52 -9.43
N PHE A 437 17.33 3.95 -8.48
CA PHE A 437 17.45 2.50 -8.34
C PHE A 437 16.10 1.81 -8.18
N VAL A 438 15.22 2.30 -7.29
CA VAL A 438 13.89 1.70 -7.09
C VAL A 438 13.04 1.78 -8.36
N LYS A 439 13.04 2.93 -9.04
CA LYS A 439 12.35 3.12 -10.32
C LYS A 439 12.86 2.13 -11.38
N GLU A 440 14.17 2.00 -11.52
CA GLU A 440 14.79 1.09 -12.49
C GLU A 440 14.54 -0.38 -12.14
N LEU A 441 14.52 -0.74 -10.85
CA LEU A 441 14.20 -2.08 -10.39
C LEU A 441 12.73 -2.44 -10.65
N ILE A 442 11.80 -1.50 -10.47
CA ILE A 442 10.39 -1.68 -10.84
C ILE A 442 10.26 -1.87 -12.36
N ALA A 443 10.97 -1.07 -13.17
CA ALA A 443 10.99 -1.23 -14.62
C ALA A 443 11.60 -2.57 -15.05
N PHE A 444 12.65 -3.03 -14.36
CA PHE A 444 13.25 -4.35 -14.56
C PHE A 444 12.22 -5.44 -14.27
N ARG A 445 11.56 -5.43 -13.10
CA ARG A 445 10.50 -6.40 -12.78
C ARG A 445 9.42 -6.46 -13.85
N LYS A 446 8.90 -5.29 -14.28
CA LYS A 446 7.84 -5.21 -15.30
C LYS A 446 8.26 -5.73 -16.68
N SER A 447 9.54 -5.59 -17.04
CA SER A 447 10.06 -6.05 -18.33
C SER A 447 10.48 -7.52 -18.35
N HIS A 448 10.47 -8.20 -17.19
CA HIS A 448 10.91 -9.59 -17.05
C HIS A 448 9.74 -10.49 -16.58
N PRO A 449 8.99 -11.12 -17.52
CA PRO A 449 7.83 -11.96 -17.19
C PRO A 449 8.13 -13.13 -16.23
N ILE A 450 9.37 -13.59 -16.14
CA ILE A 450 9.82 -14.61 -15.17
C ILE A 450 9.69 -14.17 -13.71
N LEU A 451 9.66 -12.85 -13.44
CA LEU A 451 9.45 -12.26 -12.11
C LEU A 451 8.00 -11.84 -11.87
N THR A 452 7.13 -12.05 -12.85
CA THR A 452 5.70 -11.73 -12.77
C THR A 452 4.86 -12.85 -13.41
N PRO A 453 5.13 -14.14 -13.12
CA PRO A 453 4.36 -15.23 -13.71
C PRO A 453 2.92 -15.19 -13.20
N GLU A 454 1.98 -15.54 -14.06
CA GLU A 454 0.55 -15.62 -13.69
C GLU A 454 0.27 -16.73 -12.68
N ARG A 455 1.15 -17.74 -12.61
CA ARG A 455 1.04 -18.92 -11.75
C ARG A 455 2.30 -19.09 -10.92
N GLU A 456 2.13 -19.68 -9.74
CA GLU A 456 3.25 -20.03 -8.86
C GLU A 456 4.22 -21.00 -9.57
N LEU A 457 5.53 -20.74 -9.41
CA LEU A 457 6.59 -21.58 -9.95
C LEU A 457 6.72 -22.87 -9.13
N GLN A 458 6.87 -24.00 -9.82
CA GLN A 458 6.73 -25.34 -9.23
C GLN A 458 8.07 -26.02 -8.93
N GLY A 459 9.18 -25.51 -9.46
CA GLY A 459 10.49 -26.15 -9.38
C GLY A 459 10.61 -27.39 -10.26
N ILE A 460 9.87 -27.43 -11.38
CA ILE A 460 9.87 -28.56 -12.33
C ILE A 460 9.99 -28.07 -13.77
N ASP A 461 10.49 -28.93 -14.65
CA ASP A 461 10.65 -28.61 -16.08
C ASP A 461 9.33 -28.82 -16.83
N LEU A 462 8.48 -27.79 -16.84
CA LEU A 462 7.23 -27.79 -17.62
C LEU A 462 7.47 -27.58 -19.13
N SER A 463 8.66 -27.10 -19.51
CA SER A 463 9.02 -26.79 -20.89
C SER A 463 9.70 -27.95 -21.64
N CYS A 464 10.01 -29.05 -20.94
CA CYS A 464 10.78 -30.17 -21.44
C CYS A 464 12.16 -29.77 -22.02
N CYS A 465 12.78 -28.71 -21.47
CA CYS A 465 14.06 -28.18 -21.95
C CYS A 465 15.26 -28.65 -21.12
N GLY A 466 15.03 -29.44 -20.08
CA GLY A 466 16.04 -30.00 -19.18
C GLY A 466 16.35 -29.15 -17.94
N VAL A 467 15.66 -28.03 -17.73
CA VAL A 467 15.80 -27.17 -16.54
C VAL A 467 14.45 -26.84 -15.92
N PRO A 468 14.34 -26.78 -14.58
CA PRO A 468 13.10 -26.37 -13.91
C PRO A 468 12.83 -24.87 -14.10
N ASP A 469 11.56 -24.49 -13.95
CA ASP A 469 11.10 -23.10 -13.99
C ASP A 469 11.75 -22.19 -12.93
N VAL A 470 12.05 -22.76 -11.75
CA VAL A 470 12.89 -22.16 -10.71
C VAL A 470 13.79 -23.20 -10.06
N SER A 471 15.01 -22.83 -9.68
CA SER A 471 15.87 -23.64 -8.82
C SER A 471 16.64 -22.81 -7.80
N TYR A 472 17.04 -23.45 -6.71
CA TYR A 472 17.65 -22.81 -5.55
C TYR A 472 19.06 -23.38 -5.33
N HIS A 473 19.99 -22.52 -4.96
CA HIS A 473 21.42 -22.77 -5.00
C HIS A 473 22.10 -22.21 -3.74
N GLY A 474 23.20 -22.82 -3.34
CA GLY A 474 24.10 -22.31 -2.31
C GLY A 474 25.47 -22.04 -2.93
N GLU A 475 26.53 -22.38 -2.20
CA GLU A 475 27.88 -22.34 -2.76
C GLU A 475 28.06 -23.37 -3.89
N GLU A 476 27.32 -24.48 -3.82
CA GLU A 476 27.22 -25.48 -4.87
C GLU A 476 25.96 -25.28 -5.72
N ALA A 477 26.10 -25.47 -7.03
CA ALA A 477 25.00 -25.32 -7.97
C ALA A 477 23.97 -26.46 -7.78
N TRP A 478 22.69 -26.12 -7.91
CA TRP A 478 21.54 -27.02 -7.78
C TRP A 478 21.35 -27.61 -6.37
N GLN A 479 21.97 -27.03 -5.36
CA GLN A 479 21.86 -27.47 -3.97
C GLN A 479 21.36 -26.34 -3.08
N ILE A 480 20.27 -26.58 -2.36
CA ILE A 480 19.80 -25.65 -1.33
C ILE A 480 20.79 -25.70 -0.16
N PRO A 481 21.19 -24.54 0.42
CA PRO A 481 21.96 -24.51 1.66
C PRO A 481 21.26 -25.30 2.77
N GLY A 482 21.89 -26.36 3.26
CA GLY A 482 21.28 -27.28 4.23
C GLY A 482 21.50 -26.90 5.70
N GLU A 483 22.43 -25.99 5.99
CA GLU A 483 22.78 -25.64 7.36
C GLU A 483 21.87 -24.54 7.92
N VAL A 484 21.49 -24.66 9.20
CA VAL A 484 20.68 -23.64 9.90
C VAL A 484 21.39 -22.27 9.95
N SER A 485 22.72 -22.26 9.97
CA SER A 485 23.58 -21.08 9.91
C SER A 485 23.63 -20.39 8.54
N SER A 486 23.03 -20.97 7.49
CA SER A 486 23.06 -20.39 6.14
C SER A 486 22.31 -19.07 6.09
N ARG A 487 22.95 -18.06 5.47
CA ARG A 487 22.43 -16.70 5.26
C ARG A 487 22.55 -16.25 3.81
N GLN A 488 22.86 -17.19 2.93
CA GLN A 488 23.14 -16.98 1.53
C GLN A 488 22.24 -17.90 0.69
N LEU A 489 21.69 -17.39 -0.41
CA LEU A 489 20.76 -18.11 -1.28
C LEU A 489 20.93 -17.62 -2.72
N GLY A 490 21.14 -18.54 -3.64
CA GLY A 490 21.07 -18.31 -5.08
C GLY A 490 19.73 -18.80 -5.63
N VAL A 491 19.13 -18.05 -6.54
CA VAL A 491 17.86 -18.39 -7.19
C VAL A 491 18.00 -18.23 -8.68
N TYR A 492 17.80 -19.32 -9.40
CA TYR A 492 17.78 -19.35 -10.86
C TYR A 492 16.32 -19.41 -11.34
N TYR A 493 15.95 -18.50 -12.24
CA TYR A 493 14.66 -18.45 -12.91
C TYR A 493 14.86 -18.76 -14.39
N SER A 494 14.19 -19.79 -14.89
CA SER A 494 14.26 -20.18 -16.30
C SER A 494 13.29 -19.35 -17.14
N GLY A 495 13.80 -18.73 -18.20
CA GLY A 495 13.02 -17.99 -19.18
C GLY A 495 12.37 -18.86 -20.25
N ALA A 496 12.53 -20.19 -20.19
CA ALA A 496 12.07 -21.11 -21.23
C ALA A 496 10.55 -21.04 -21.48
N GLN A 497 9.73 -20.93 -20.43
CA GLN A 497 8.28 -20.85 -20.56
C GLN A 497 7.80 -19.49 -21.08
N THR A 498 8.41 -18.41 -20.59
CA THR A 498 8.05 -17.02 -20.92
C THR A 498 8.71 -16.54 -22.21
N LYS A 499 9.64 -17.32 -22.78
CA LYS A 499 10.50 -16.95 -23.92
C LYS A 499 11.32 -15.69 -23.64
N SER A 500 11.77 -15.53 -22.41
CA SER A 500 12.68 -14.45 -21.98
C SER A 500 14.07 -15.00 -21.70
N GLU A 501 15.05 -14.13 -21.43
CA GLU A 501 16.32 -14.55 -20.82
C GLU A 501 16.12 -15.23 -19.46
N ASP A 502 17.06 -16.11 -19.12
CA ASP A 502 17.18 -16.64 -17.76
C ASP A 502 17.73 -15.56 -16.82
N CYS A 503 17.36 -15.65 -15.54
CA CYS A 503 17.85 -14.75 -14.49
C CYS A 503 18.42 -15.55 -13.33
N TYR A 504 19.52 -15.08 -12.74
CA TYR A 504 20.07 -15.61 -11.50
C TYR A 504 20.21 -14.51 -10.48
N VAL A 505 19.63 -14.69 -9.29
CA VAL A 505 19.73 -13.73 -8.19
C VAL A 505 20.48 -14.39 -7.04
N ALA A 506 21.59 -13.79 -6.64
CA ALA A 506 22.39 -14.24 -5.51
C ALA A 506 22.18 -13.28 -4.33
N TYR A 507 21.77 -13.81 -3.19
CA TYR A 507 21.59 -13.10 -1.93
C TYR A 507 22.66 -13.55 -0.94
N ASN A 508 23.41 -12.62 -0.35
CA ASN A 508 24.31 -12.87 0.76
C ASN A 508 23.97 -11.94 1.93
N MET A 509 23.18 -12.44 2.88
CA MET A 509 22.89 -11.76 4.15
C MET A 509 23.86 -12.19 5.27
N HIS A 510 24.93 -12.92 4.92
CA HIS A 510 26.01 -13.25 5.84
C HIS A 510 26.94 -12.03 6.02
N TRP A 511 27.71 -12.02 7.10
CA TRP A 511 28.82 -11.08 7.34
C TRP A 511 30.15 -11.54 6.73
N LEU A 512 30.13 -12.61 5.92
CA LEU A 512 31.29 -13.15 5.22
C LEU A 512 30.97 -13.13 3.72
N GLU A 513 32.03 -13.06 2.91
CA GLU A 513 31.94 -13.31 1.48
C GLU A 513 31.64 -14.78 1.20
N HIS A 514 30.85 -15.05 0.16
CA HIS A 514 30.55 -16.39 -0.32
C HIS A 514 30.76 -16.49 -1.82
N VAL A 515 31.07 -17.70 -2.31
CA VAL A 515 31.24 -17.98 -3.74
C VAL A 515 30.15 -18.94 -4.18
N PHE A 516 29.33 -18.53 -5.14
CA PHE A 516 28.23 -19.32 -5.69
C PHE A 516 28.67 -19.99 -6.98
N ALA A 517 28.53 -21.30 -7.08
CA ALA A 517 28.60 -21.98 -8.36
C ALA A 517 27.34 -21.67 -9.20
N LEU A 518 27.56 -21.22 -10.43
CA LEU A 518 26.50 -20.85 -11.36
C LEU A 518 26.09 -22.02 -12.27
N PRO A 519 24.80 -22.16 -12.60
CA PRO A 519 24.36 -23.07 -13.65
C PRO A 519 25.05 -22.79 -14.98
N ALA A 520 25.41 -23.86 -15.69
CA ALA A 520 26.00 -23.75 -17.02
C ALA A 520 24.93 -23.31 -18.04
N LEU A 521 25.23 -22.25 -18.77
CA LEU A 521 24.37 -21.75 -19.86
C LEU A 521 24.63 -22.50 -21.18
N PRO A 522 23.66 -22.50 -22.11
CA PRO A 522 23.86 -23.00 -23.46
C PRO A 522 25.03 -22.32 -24.18
N LYS A 523 25.63 -23.03 -25.14
CA LYS A 523 26.76 -22.51 -25.93
C LYS A 523 26.39 -21.19 -26.61
N GLY A 524 27.25 -20.18 -26.45
CA GLY A 524 27.08 -18.85 -27.03
C GLY A 524 26.32 -17.85 -26.15
N TYR A 525 25.92 -18.25 -24.94
CA TYR A 525 25.36 -17.38 -23.92
C TYR A 525 26.34 -17.19 -22.76
N GLY A 526 26.20 -16.08 -22.05
CA GLY A 526 26.96 -15.76 -20.85
C GLY A 526 26.10 -15.00 -19.83
N TRP A 527 26.47 -15.12 -18.57
CA TRP A 527 25.95 -14.37 -17.45
C TRP A 527 26.48 -12.93 -17.49
N TYR A 528 25.56 -11.97 -17.50
CA TYR A 528 25.83 -10.55 -17.40
C TYR A 528 25.31 -10.03 -16.07
N VAL A 529 26.13 -9.26 -15.36
CA VAL A 529 25.72 -8.53 -14.17
C VAL A 529 24.78 -7.40 -14.58
N LYS A 530 23.56 -7.41 -14.05
CA LYS A 530 22.52 -6.40 -14.28
C LYS A 530 22.34 -5.44 -13.12
N ALA A 531 22.50 -5.94 -11.90
CA ALA A 531 22.34 -5.13 -10.71
C ALA A 531 23.21 -5.64 -9.56
N THR A 532 23.69 -4.74 -8.71
CA THR A 532 24.37 -5.07 -7.45
C THR A 532 23.93 -4.13 -6.34
N THR A 533 24.06 -4.55 -5.09
CA THR A 533 23.79 -3.69 -3.92
C THR A 533 24.60 -2.39 -3.92
N GLU A 534 25.86 -2.46 -4.34
CA GLU A 534 26.76 -1.29 -4.32
C GLU A 534 26.44 -0.26 -5.41
N ARG A 535 25.87 -0.70 -6.53
CA ARG A 535 25.70 0.14 -7.73
C ARG A 535 24.26 0.29 -8.20
N GLY A 536 23.31 -0.38 -7.57
CA GLY A 536 21.94 -0.47 -8.05
C GLY A 536 21.86 -1.20 -9.39
N MET A 537 20.96 -0.73 -10.26
CA MET A 537 20.82 -1.23 -11.63
C MET A 537 21.94 -0.67 -12.51
N LEU A 538 22.46 -1.47 -13.44
CA LEU A 538 23.54 -1.08 -14.35
C LEU A 538 22.97 -0.68 -15.71
N ASP A 539 23.32 0.53 -16.18
CA ASP A 539 22.95 1.03 -17.52
C ASP A 539 23.42 0.07 -18.64
N VAL A 540 24.65 -0.44 -18.49
CA VAL A 540 25.26 -1.38 -19.42
C VAL A 540 25.60 -2.66 -18.64
N PRO A 541 24.97 -3.79 -19.00
CA PRO A 541 25.26 -5.07 -18.36
C PRO A 541 26.72 -5.46 -18.57
N VAL A 542 27.36 -6.00 -17.54
CA VAL A 542 28.78 -6.36 -17.57
C VAL A 542 28.92 -7.87 -17.65
N LEU A 543 29.58 -8.39 -18.69
CA LEU A 543 29.86 -9.81 -18.80
C LEU A 543 30.68 -10.28 -17.58
N LEU A 544 30.18 -11.28 -16.86
CA LEU A 544 30.87 -11.84 -15.70
C LEU A 544 32.18 -12.52 -16.13
N LYS A 545 33.28 -12.25 -15.42
CA LYS A 545 34.60 -12.77 -15.82
C LYS A 545 34.68 -14.30 -15.73
N ASP A 546 34.19 -14.87 -14.62
CA ASP A 546 34.06 -16.31 -14.46
C ASP A 546 32.59 -16.70 -14.68
N GLN A 547 32.33 -17.45 -15.75
CA GLN A 547 30.99 -17.88 -16.13
C GLN A 547 30.47 -19.09 -15.33
N ARG A 548 31.26 -19.59 -14.39
CA ARG A 548 30.92 -20.75 -13.53
C ARG A 548 30.77 -20.37 -12.07
N LYS A 549 31.25 -19.19 -11.65
CA LYS A 549 31.28 -18.78 -10.25
C LYS A 549 30.97 -17.30 -10.10
N LEU A 550 30.26 -16.96 -9.03
CA LEU A 550 30.02 -15.59 -8.60
C LEU A 550 30.54 -15.40 -7.18
N GLU A 551 31.55 -14.54 -7.02
CA GLU A 551 31.98 -14.06 -5.71
C GLU A 551 31.04 -12.94 -5.26
N LEU A 552 30.46 -13.07 -4.06
CA LEU A 552 29.49 -12.13 -3.53
C LEU A 552 29.88 -11.70 -2.11
N LYS A 553 30.23 -10.42 -1.97
CA LYS A 553 30.61 -9.80 -0.69
C LYS A 553 29.53 -9.94 0.38
N GLU A 554 29.91 -9.75 1.63
CA GLU A 554 28.97 -9.71 2.74
C GLU A 554 27.84 -8.70 2.51
N ARG A 555 26.65 -9.01 3.02
CA ARG A 555 25.48 -8.09 3.03
C ARG A 555 25.16 -7.52 1.65
N SER A 556 25.25 -8.33 0.60
CA SER A 556 25.03 -7.90 -0.77
C SER A 556 24.16 -8.85 -1.59
N VAL A 557 23.63 -8.34 -2.68
CA VAL A 557 22.77 -9.00 -3.66
C VAL A 557 23.32 -8.68 -5.04
N THR A 558 23.32 -9.67 -5.92
CA THR A 558 23.65 -9.49 -7.34
C THR A 558 22.61 -10.17 -8.22
N VAL A 559 22.18 -9.46 -9.27
CA VAL A 559 21.27 -9.97 -10.29
C VAL A 559 22.04 -10.17 -11.58
N LEU A 560 21.91 -11.37 -12.15
CA LEU A 560 22.49 -11.75 -13.44
C LEU A 560 21.40 -12.10 -14.44
N THR A 561 21.63 -11.82 -15.72
CA THR A 561 20.80 -12.33 -16.82
C THR A 561 21.65 -13.11 -17.82
N ALA A 562 21.04 -14.08 -18.48
CA ALA A 562 21.67 -14.86 -19.54
C ALA A 562 21.45 -14.20 -20.91
N GLU A 563 22.51 -13.68 -21.50
CA GLU A 563 22.46 -13.02 -22.81
C GLU A 563 23.43 -13.66 -23.80
N ARG A 564 23.19 -13.46 -25.11
CA ARG A 564 24.13 -13.94 -26.14
C ARG A 564 25.44 -13.18 -26.02
N ILE A 565 26.54 -13.90 -26.00
CA ILE A 565 27.87 -13.30 -26.03
C ILE A 565 28.06 -12.68 -27.41
N VAL A 566 28.05 -11.36 -27.46
CA VAL A 566 28.43 -10.61 -28.67
C VAL A 566 29.95 -10.59 -28.72
N GLU A 567 30.54 -11.43 -29.57
CA GLU A 567 31.94 -11.27 -29.96
C GLU A 567 32.05 -9.95 -30.72
N VAL A 568 32.50 -8.89 -30.04
CA VAL A 568 33.01 -7.71 -30.74
C VAL A 568 34.27 -8.19 -31.44
N GLU A 569 34.20 -8.39 -32.77
CA GLU A 569 35.39 -8.43 -33.62
C GLU A 569 36.16 -7.12 -33.38
N THR A 570 37.06 -7.14 -32.41
CA THR A 570 38.13 -6.17 -32.33
C THR A 570 38.94 -6.41 -33.59
N LYS A 571 38.73 -5.56 -34.60
CA LYS A 571 39.67 -5.41 -35.70
C LYS A 571 41.06 -5.32 -35.06
N LYS A 572 41.86 -6.36 -35.25
CA LYS A 572 43.29 -6.37 -35.00
C LYS A 572 43.87 -5.08 -35.55
N ASN A 573 44.20 -4.17 -34.65
CA ASN A 573 45.31 -3.21 -34.69
C ASN A 573 45.07 -2.22 -33.57
N GLU A 574 45.62 -2.49 -32.39
CA GLU A 574 46.61 -1.59 -31.81
C GLU A 574 47.21 -2.21 -30.54
N SER A 575 48.49 -1.93 -30.41
CA SER A 575 49.48 -2.61 -29.61
C SER A 575 49.24 -2.44 -28.11
N ILE A 576 49.28 -3.57 -27.41
CA ILE A 576 49.55 -3.66 -25.98
C ILE A 576 50.88 -2.91 -25.73
N THR A 577 50.80 -1.80 -25.00
CA THR A 577 51.98 -1.25 -24.31
C THR A 577 51.78 -1.53 -22.83
N THR A 578 52.42 -2.59 -22.37
CA THR A 578 52.68 -2.84 -20.96
C THR A 578 53.51 -1.68 -20.40
N LEU A 579 53.01 -1.00 -19.37
CA LEU A 579 53.85 -0.23 -18.47
C LEU A 579 54.09 -1.10 -17.24
N THR A 580 55.30 -1.63 -17.19
CA THR A 580 55.95 -2.26 -16.04
C THR A 580 56.33 -1.20 -15.01
N ASP A 581 56.21 -1.55 -13.73
CA ASP A 581 56.95 -0.93 -12.64
C ASP A 581 58.45 -0.85 -12.98
N ASP A 582 59.06 0.32 -12.77
CA ASP A 582 60.41 0.36 -12.22
C ASP A 582 60.71 1.68 -11.49
N GLN A 583 61.59 1.57 -10.51
CA GLN A 583 61.88 2.51 -9.44
C GLN A 583 62.76 3.72 -9.85
N SER A 584 62.89 4.65 -8.88
CA SER A 584 63.99 5.60 -8.63
C SER A 584 63.81 7.07 -9.05
N SER A 585 63.41 7.89 -8.08
CA SER A 585 64.11 9.11 -7.60
C SER A 585 63.49 9.58 -6.29
#